data_AF-A0A7W8DQA8-F1
#
_entry.id   AF-A0A7W8DQA8-F1
#
_cell.length_a   1.000
_cell.length_b   1.000
_cell.length_c   1.000
_cell.angle_alpha   90.00
_cell.angle_beta   90.00
_cell.angle_gamma   90.00
#
_symmetry.space_group_name_H-M   'P 1'
#
loop_
_entity.id
_entity.type
_entity.pdbx_description
1 polymer ?
#
loop_
_entity_poly.entity_id
_entity_poly.type
_entity_poly.pdbx_seq_one_letter_code
_entity_poly.pdbx_strand_id
1 'polypeptide(L)'
;MNALEQSEIPLAAESEALQLHAPACIAVRPKLESAKKETYKHYESIYGKKTRTLKWWVEQGRSAAGGPDLPPLDRPEEMPAWWERVMTQSCPRSVLEASRAAAAARTSSMVVSVVSQAPIANAANGSSATPAFEAPALTSQDENLNHLKGQLARVRLELLEAETAEPRDHVLIESKERKWRELRTEVEEAEAAIFKLRKMQGKLVDLEAVEAALMPLLSNVVDAVRSTYTRVRPSLSAASTDAEREAIWNRGIDEAFEELVRGGFLNRETMKLAA
;
A
#
# COMPACT_ATOMS: atom_id res chain seq x y z
N MET A 1 -50.43 -20.52 -43.58
CA MET A 1 -51.49 -19.60 -43.15
C MET A 1 -51.34 -19.36 -41.65
N ASN A 2 -50.48 -18.43 -41.26
CA ASN A 2 -50.44 -17.88 -39.91
C ASN A 2 -50.35 -16.37 -40.07
N ALA A 3 -51.32 -15.70 -39.45
CA ALA A 3 -51.64 -14.30 -39.64
C ALA A 3 -50.62 -13.39 -38.96
N LEU A 4 -50.29 -12.32 -39.68
CA LEU A 4 -49.53 -11.16 -39.21
C LEU A 4 -50.42 -10.32 -38.30
N GLU A 5 -50.08 -10.22 -37.02
CA GLU A 5 -50.59 -9.14 -36.15
C GLU A 5 -49.65 -7.94 -36.25
N GLN A 6 -50.10 -6.91 -36.94
CA GLN A 6 -49.51 -5.59 -36.96
C GLN A 6 -50.06 -4.80 -35.77
N SER A 7 -49.20 -4.51 -34.77
CA SER A 7 -49.55 -3.56 -33.71
C SER A 7 -49.17 -2.14 -34.15
N GLU A 8 -50.18 -1.36 -34.51
CA GLU A 8 -50.08 0.09 -34.65
C GLU A 8 -49.84 0.72 -33.27
N ILE A 9 -48.76 1.48 -33.13
CA ILE A 9 -48.52 2.35 -31.97
C ILE A 9 -48.80 3.79 -32.41
N PRO A 10 -49.78 4.48 -31.81
CA PRO A 10 -50.11 5.84 -32.18
C PRO A 10 -49.07 6.83 -31.64
N LEU A 11 -48.52 7.63 -32.55
CA LEU A 11 -47.66 8.79 -32.27
C LEU A 11 -48.54 9.94 -31.77
N ALA A 12 -48.76 10.02 -30.46
CA ALA A 12 -49.43 11.15 -29.83
C ALA A 12 -48.40 12.23 -29.47
N ALA A 13 -48.71 13.45 -29.92
CA ALA A 13 -47.94 14.66 -29.73
C ALA A 13 -48.33 15.34 -28.41
N GLU A 14 -47.33 15.66 -27.58
CA GLU A 14 -47.39 16.61 -26.45
C GLU A 14 -46.04 17.35 -26.51
N SER A 15 -45.92 18.59 -27.00
CA SER A 15 -46.54 19.87 -26.67
C SER A 15 -46.37 20.27 -25.19
N GLU A 16 -45.49 21.25 -25.00
CA GLU A 16 -45.43 22.24 -23.91
C GLU A 16 -45.26 21.77 -22.46
N ALA A 17 -44.03 21.96 -21.96
CA ALA A 17 -43.81 22.68 -20.69
C ALA A 17 -42.33 23.12 -20.57
N LEU A 18 -42.04 24.32 -21.09
CA LEU A 18 -40.83 25.08 -20.77
C LEU A 18 -40.92 25.55 -19.31
N GLN A 19 -40.59 24.67 -18.36
CA GLN A 19 -40.31 25.08 -16.98
C GLN A 19 -38.86 25.57 -16.90
N LEU A 20 -38.75 26.89 -16.79
CA LEU A 20 -37.56 27.63 -16.33
C LEU A 20 -37.10 27.07 -14.98
N HIS A 21 -36.22 26.07 -15.01
CA HIS A 21 -35.40 25.71 -13.87
C HIS A 21 -34.32 26.78 -13.70
N ALA A 22 -34.50 27.62 -12.68
CA ALA A 22 -33.44 28.47 -12.16
C ALA A 22 -32.19 27.59 -11.88
N PRO A 23 -30.98 28.03 -12.26
CA PRO A 23 -29.77 27.28 -11.94
C PRO A 23 -29.63 27.27 -10.42
N ALA A 24 -29.80 26.09 -9.83
CA ALA A 24 -29.39 25.86 -8.45
C ALA A 24 -27.92 26.25 -8.36
N CYS A 25 -27.62 27.31 -7.60
CA CYS A 25 -26.26 27.62 -7.17
C CYS A 25 -25.73 26.35 -6.48
N ILE A 26 -24.97 25.56 -7.23
CA ILE A 26 -24.16 24.47 -6.70
C ILE A 26 -23.13 25.18 -5.83
N ALA A 27 -23.44 25.28 -4.53
CA ALA A 27 -22.48 25.63 -3.52
C ALA A 27 -21.40 24.54 -3.58
N VAL A 28 -20.32 24.83 -4.31
CA VAL A 28 -19.10 24.05 -4.34
C VAL A 28 -18.61 24.00 -2.90
N ARG A 29 -18.98 22.94 -2.17
CA ARG A 29 -18.34 22.63 -0.88
C ARG A 29 -16.86 22.42 -1.20
N PRO A 30 -15.96 23.28 -0.73
CA PRO A 30 -14.55 23.14 -1.04
C PRO A 30 -14.08 21.75 -0.59
N LYS A 31 -13.33 21.07 -1.47
CA LYS A 31 -12.63 19.79 -1.23
C LYS A 31 -11.63 19.95 -0.07
N LEU A 32 -12.13 19.98 1.16
CA LEU A 32 -11.36 20.02 2.41
C LEU A 32 -11.23 18.63 3.05
N GLU A 33 -11.77 17.58 2.41
CA GLU A 33 -11.80 16.22 2.96
C GLU A 33 -10.55 15.39 2.68
N SER A 34 -9.80 15.66 1.61
CA SER A 34 -8.58 14.90 1.29
C SER A 34 -7.44 15.22 2.26
N ALA A 35 -7.22 16.50 2.58
CA ALA A 35 -6.20 16.93 3.54
C ALA A 35 -6.42 16.33 4.94
N LYS A 36 -7.68 16.15 5.37
CA LYS A 36 -8.02 15.60 6.69
C LYS A 36 -7.74 14.11 6.85
N LYS A 37 -7.76 13.32 5.76
CA LYS A 37 -7.55 11.86 5.83
C LYS A 37 -6.09 11.52 6.12
N GLU A 38 -5.15 12.27 5.57
CA GLU A 38 -3.72 12.09 5.85
C GLU A 38 -3.38 12.51 7.29
N THR A 39 -4.05 13.53 7.83
CA THR A 39 -3.84 14.00 9.21
C THR A 39 -4.18 12.94 10.25
N TYR A 40 -5.29 12.20 10.10
CA TYR A 40 -5.66 11.18 11.09
C TYR A 40 -4.69 10.00 11.15
N LYS A 41 -4.16 9.55 10.01
CA LYS A 41 -3.14 8.49 9.98
C LYS A 41 -1.87 8.89 10.74
N HIS A 42 -1.48 10.15 10.66
CA HIS A 42 -0.37 10.68 11.44
C HIS A 42 -0.64 10.60 12.95
N TYR A 43 -1.85 10.94 13.40
CA TYR A 43 -2.19 10.82 14.82
C TYR A 43 -2.38 9.36 15.27
N GLU A 44 -2.70 8.42 14.38
CA GLU A 44 -2.75 6.98 14.75
C GLU A 44 -1.39 6.50 15.27
N SER A 45 -0.29 6.96 14.66
CA SER A 45 1.07 6.57 15.08
C SER A 45 1.48 7.22 16.41
N ILE A 46 1.02 8.45 16.69
CA ILE A 46 1.32 9.15 17.95
C ILE A 46 0.57 8.50 19.12
N TYR A 47 -0.73 8.24 18.98
CA TYR A 47 -1.58 7.79 20.08
C TYR A 47 -1.79 6.27 20.15
N GLY A 48 -1.38 5.53 19.12
CA GLY A 48 -1.61 4.09 19.00
C GLY A 48 -3.10 3.72 18.93
N LYS A 49 -3.93 4.59 18.33
CA LYS A 49 -5.38 4.41 18.21
C LYS A 49 -5.82 4.50 16.76
N LYS A 50 -6.82 3.70 16.39
CA LYS A 50 -7.40 3.72 15.03
C LYS A 50 -8.14 5.03 14.77
N THR A 51 -8.22 5.44 13.51
CA THR A 51 -8.83 6.69 13.01
C THR A 51 -10.28 6.82 13.47
N ARG A 52 -11.01 5.70 13.55
CA ARG A 52 -12.39 5.68 14.06
C ARG A 52 -12.47 6.21 15.49
N THR A 53 -11.54 5.82 16.35
CA THR A 53 -11.47 6.26 17.75
C THR A 53 -11.11 7.74 17.82
N LEU A 54 -10.15 8.21 17.01
CA LEU A 54 -9.78 9.63 16.95
C LEU A 54 -10.94 10.52 16.48
N LYS A 55 -11.68 10.09 15.46
CA LYS A 55 -12.90 10.79 15.01
C LYS A 55 -13.97 10.83 16.10
N TRP A 56 -14.12 9.74 16.85
CA TRP A 56 -15.02 9.70 17.99
C TRP A 56 -14.59 10.69 19.08
N TRP A 57 -13.29 10.85 19.38
CA TRP A 57 -12.81 11.89 20.31
C TRP A 57 -13.17 13.30 19.85
N VAL A 58 -13.00 13.60 18.56
CA VAL A 58 -13.40 14.89 17.98
C VAL A 58 -14.89 15.14 18.15
N GLU A 59 -15.71 14.11 17.96
CA GLU A 59 -17.16 14.21 18.12
C GLU A 59 -17.58 14.43 19.58
N GLN A 60 -16.90 13.77 20.53
CA GLN A 60 -17.09 14.02 21.97
C GLN A 60 -16.75 15.47 22.33
N GLY A 61 -15.63 16.00 21.82
CA GLY A 61 -15.25 17.40 22.02
C GLY A 61 -16.25 18.41 21.47
N ARG A 62 -16.84 18.12 20.31
CA ARG A 62 -17.91 18.96 19.72
C ARG A 62 -19.19 18.95 20.55
N SER A 63 -19.47 17.83 21.21
CA SER A 63 -20.71 17.61 21.97
C SER A 63 -20.58 17.95 23.45
N ALA A 64 -19.44 18.51 23.89
CA ALA A 64 -19.20 18.81 25.29
C ALA A 64 -20.17 19.88 25.82
N ALA A 65 -20.66 19.67 27.04
CA ALA A 65 -21.70 20.52 27.65
C ALA A 65 -21.27 21.98 27.85
N GLY A 66 -19.96 22.25 27.96
CA GLY A 66 -19.38 23.60 28.08
C GLY A 66 -19.19 24.34 26.75
N GLY A 67 -19.69 23.78 25.65
CA GLY A 67 -19.42 24.24 24.28
C GLY A 67 -18.33 23.41 23.59
N PRO A 68 -18.11 23.64 22.28
CA PRO A 68 -17.14 22.84 21.52
C PRO A 68 -15.71 22.97 22.05
N ASP A 69 -15.18 21.93 22.69
CA ASP A 69 -13.78 21.80 23.17
C ASP A 69 -13.09 20.67 22.40
N LEU A 70 -12.41 21.01 21.30
CA LEU A 70 -11.80 20.01 20.40
C LEU A 70 -10.53 19.40 21.02
N PRO A 71 -10.27 18.09 20.78
CA PRO A 71 -9.05 17.46 21.29
C PRO A 71 -7.79 18.11 20.68
N PRO A 72 -6.77 18.43 21.49
CA PRO A 72 -5.50 18.98 21.02
C PRO A 72 -4.61 17.89 20.40
N LEU A 73 -5.01 17.35 19.25
CA LEU A 73 -4.30 16.24 18.58
C LEU A 73 -2.84 16.58 18.18
N ASP A 74 -2.54 17.87 17.97
CA ASP A 74 -1.19 18.35 17.65
C ASP A 74 -0.29 18.54 18.88
N ARG A 75 -0.87 18.52 20.09
CA ARG A 75 -0.16 18.76 21.35
C ARG A 75 -0.45 17.63 22.33
N PRO A 76 0.24 16.49 22.20
CA PRO A 76 0.01 15.33 23.05
C PRO A 76 0.15 15.63 24.54
N GLU A 77 0.95 16.63 24.92
CA GLU A 77 1.10 17.11 26.30
C GLU A 77 -0.19 17.68 26.91
N GLU A 78 -1.04 18.33 26.12
CA GLU A 78 -2.31 18.93 26.56
C GLU A 78 -3.47 17.89 26.56
N MET A 79 -3.27 16.74 25.93
CA MET A 79 -4.30 15.73 25.72
C MET A 79 -4.87 15.11 27.01
N PRO A 80 -4.07 14.79 28.06
CA PRO A 80 -4.62 14.29 29.32
C PRO A 80 -5.55 15.29 30.01
N ALA A 81 -5.18 16.58 30.00
CA ALA A 81 -6.00 17.64 30.60
C ALA A 81 -7.31 17.84 29.84
N TRP A 82 -7.28 17.73 28.50
CA TRP A 82 -8.52 17.72 27.70
C TRP A 82 -9.38 16.49 28.02
N TRP A 83 -8.76 15.32 28.18
CA TRP A 83 -9.46 14.07 28.49
C TRP A 83 -10.25 14.18 29.79
N GLU A 84 -9.64 14.68 30.85
CA GLU A 84 -10.30 14.85 32.16
C GLU A 84 -11.48 15.83 32.12
N ARG A 85 -11.46 16.83 31.23
CA ARG A 85 -12.57 17.80 31.09
C ARG A 85 -13.74 17.24 30.29
N VAL A 86 -13.48 16.52 29.21
CA VAL A 86 -14.50 16.13 28.22
C VAL A 86 -14.99 14.70 28.42
N MET A 87 -14.12 13.78 28.85
CA MET A 87 -14.44 12.37 28.99
C MET A 87 -14.73 12.01 30.44
N THR A 88 -15.72 11.15 30.66
CA THR A 88 -16.03 10.61 32.00
C THR A 88 -15.13 9.46 32.43
N GLN A 89 -14.44 8.82 31.48
CA GLN A 89 -13.58 7.67 31.71
C GLN A 89 -12.13 8.09 31.98
N SER A 90 -11.40 7.30 32.77
CA SER A 90 -9.97 7.51 33.00
C SER A 90 -9.15 7.59 31.71
N CYS A 91 -8.16 8.47 31.68
CA CYS A 91 -7.30 8.67 30.51
C CYS A 91 -6.55 7.36 30.17
N PRO A 92 -6.66 6.84 28.93
CA PRO A 92 -5.96 5.64 28.51
C PRO A 92 -4.44 5.78 28.65
N ARG A 93 -3.78 4.70 29.07
CA ARG A 93 -2.33 4.66 29.26
C ARG A 93 -1.53 5.12 28.03
N SER A 94 -1.99 4.77 26.82
CA SER A 94 -1.32 5.18 25.58
C SER A 94 -1.32 6.70 25.35
N VAL A 95 -2.35 7.42 25.82
CA VAL A 95 -2.41 8.89 25.74
C VAL A 95 -1.44 9.52 26.74
N LEU A 96 -1.35 8.95 27.95
CA LEU A 96 -0.39 9.38 28.97
C LEU A 96 1.06 9.14 28.52
N GLU A 97 1.34 8.01 27.87
CA GLU A 97 2.66 7.70 27.30
C GLU A 97 3.03 8.66 26.16
N ALA A 98 2.09 8.96 25.25
CA ALA A 98 2.29 9.95 24.19
C ALA A 98 2.58 11.37 24.76
N SER A 99 1.84 11.77 25.80
CA SER A 99 2.06 13.03 26.52
C SER A 99 3.46 13.11 27.14
N ARG A 100 3.91 12.05 27.82
CA ARG A 100 5.27 11.99 28.39
C ARG A 100 6.36 12.03 27.32
N ALA A 101 6.16 11.31 26.20
CA ALA A 101 7.11 11.30 25.09
C ALA A 101 7.26 12.70 24.46
N ALA A 102 6.15 13.42 24.26
CA ALA A 102 6.16 14.79 23.77
C ALA A 102 6.86 15.76 24.75
N ALA A 103 6.58 15.64 26.05
CA ALA A 103 7.22 16.45 27.08
C ALA A 103 8.74 16.21 27.17
N ALA A 104 9.19 14.96 27.03
CA ALA A 104 10.61 14.60 27.00
C ALA A 104 11.30 15.18 25.75
N ALA A 105 10.66 15.11 24.59
CA ALA A 105 11.19 15.67 23.34
C ALA A 105 11.39 17.20 23.42
N ARG A 106 10.44 17.93 24.04
CA ARG A 106 10.57 19.38 24.25
C ARG A 106 11.71 19.74 25.20
N THR A 107 11.86 18.98 26.28
CA THR A 107 12.96 19.16 27.23
C THR A 107 14.33 18.96 26.55
N SER A 108 14.47 17.91 25.73
CA SER A 108 15.71 17.65 24.99
C SER A 108 16.04 18.74 23.96
N SER A 109 15.04 19.34 23.32
CA SER A 109 15.25 20.42 22.35
C SER A 109 15.76 21.71 23.01
N MET A 110 15.40 21.97 24.26
CA MET A 110 15.75 23.19 24.98
C MET A 110 17.20 23.21 25.51
N VAL A 111 17.86 22.06 25.64
CA VAL A 111 19.23 21.95 26.19
C VAL A 111 20.33 22.19 25.13
N VAL A 112 19.99 22.21 23.83
CA VAL A 112 20.98 22.31 22.74
C VAL A 112 21.35 23.76 22.37
N SER A 113 20.70 24.79 22.93
CA SER A 113 20.93 26.20 22.53
C SER A 113 21.81 27.05 23.47
N VAL A 114 22.48 26.48 24.49
CA VAL A 114 23.28 27.27 25.46
C VAL A 114 24.76 26.87 25.54
N VAL A 115 25.32 26.19 24.54
CA VAL A 115 26.78 25.97 24.48
C VAL A 115 27.31 26.29 23.08
N SER A 116 27.53 27.57 22.82
CA SER A 116 28.50 28.01 21.83
C SER A 116 29.60 28.80 22.55
N GLN A 117 30.84 28.39 22.27
CA GLN A 117 32.15 28.97 22.62
C GLN A 117 32.84 28.47 23.90
N ALA A 118 33.64 27.41 23.72
CA ALA A 118 35.02 27.33 24.24
C ALA A 118 35.84 26.30 23.43
N PRO A 119 37.17 26.45 23.33
CA PRO A 119 37.98 25.90 22.25
C PRO A 119 38.47 24.46 22.50
N ILE A 120 38.81 23.84 21.37
CA ILE A 120 39.27 22.47 21.16
C ILE A 120 40.57 22.20 21.93
N ALA A 121 40.55 21.19 22.80
CA ALA A 121 41.73 20.52 23.31
C ALA A 121 41.63 19.01 23.00
N ASN A 122 42.63 18.54 22.24
CA ASN A 122 42.89 17.14 21.92
C ASN A 122 42.91 16.26 23.17
N ALA A 123 42.16 15.15 23.15
CA ALA A 123 42.37 14.04 24.06
C ALA A 123 42.10 12.69 23.37
N ALA A 124 43.23 12.04 23.05
CA ALA A 124 43.53 10.61 22.99
C ALA A 124 42.37 9.58 23.11
N ASN A 125 42.26 8.79 22.04
CA ASN A 125 42.32 7.32 22.04
C ASN A 125 41.79 6.59 23.28
N GLY A 126 40.52 6.21 23.23
CA GLY A 126 39.94 5.11 24.01
C GLY A 126 39.25 4.14 23.06
N SER A 127 39.97 3.10 22.63
CA SER A 127 39.43 2.01 21.80
C SER A 127 38.53 1.13 22.67
N SER A 128 37.27 1.53 22.81
CA SER A 128 36.23 0.72 23.42
C SER A 128 35.68 -0.24 22.37
N ALA A 129 36.06 -1.51 22.49
CA ALA A 129 35.53 -2.61 21.69
C ALA A 129 34.00 -2.67 21.84
N THR A 130 33.30 -2.22 20.81
CA THR A 130 31.85 -2.40 20.66
C THR A 130 31.58 -3.90 20.61
N PRO A 131 30.70 -4.47 21.46
CA PRO A 131 30.33 -5.87 21.34
C PRO A 131 29.73 -6.08 19.96
N ALA A 132 30.30 -7.00 19.20
CA ALA A 132 29.78 -7.42 17.91
C ALA A 132 28.35 -7.93 18.14
N PHE A 133 27.36 -7.12 17.80
CA PHE A 133 25.96 -7.52 17.79
C PHE A 133 25.83 -8.54 16.65
N GLU A 134 25.85 -9.82 16.99
CA GLU A 134 25.51 -10.90 16.06
C GLU A 134 24.05 -10.71 15.66
N ALA A 135 23.86 -10.08 14.49
CA ALA A 135 22.55 -10.00 13.88
C ALA A 135 22.05 -11.44 13.67
N PRO A 136 20.81 -11.77 14.11
CA PRO A 136 20.26 -13.11 13.90
C PRO A 136 20.32 -13.46 12.42
N ALA A 137 20.82 -14.65 12.11
CA ALA A 137 20.98 -15.11 10.74
C ALA A 137 19.61 -15.09 10.04
N LEU A 138 19.51 -14.44 8.87
CA LEU A 138 18.26 -14.32 8.08
C LEU A 138 17.57 -15.67 7.85
N THR A 139 18.37 -16.73 7.71
CA THR A 139 17.90 -18.08 7.47
C THR A 139 16.92 -18.54 8.55
N SER A 140 17.21 -18.24 9.81
CA SER A 140 16.33 -18.59 10.94
C SER A 140 15.01 -17.81 10.89
N GLN A 141 15.02 -16.55 10.45
CA GLN A 141 13.81 -15.75 10.32
C GLN A 141 12.93 -16.21 9.15
N ASP A 142 13.53 -16.54 8.01
CA ASP A 142 12.83 -17.08 6.84
C ASP A 142 12.19 -18.45 7.16
N GLU A 143 12.89 -19.32 7.89
CA GLU A 143 12.35 -20.60 8.39
C GLU A 143 11.14 -20.38 9.31
N ASN A 144 11.23 -19.43 10.24
CA ASN A 144 10.12 -19.08 11.13
C ASN A 144 8.90 -18.56 10.34
N LEU A 145 9.11 -17.68 9.35
CA LEU A 145 8.03 -17.18 8.50
C LEU A 145 7.36 -18.32 7.73
N ASN A 146 8.14 -19.23 7.16
CA ASN A 146 7.61 -20.40 6.45
C ASN A 146 6.82 -21.32 7.39
N HIS A 147 7.29 -21.49 8.63
CA HIS A 147 6.57 -22.24 9.65
C HIS A 147 5.21 -21.61 9.97
N LEU A 148 5.18 -20.30 10.23
CA LEU A 148 3.93 -19.55 10.50
C LEU A 148 2.95 -19.63 9.31
N LYS A 149 3.45 -19.50 8.07
CA LYS A 149 2.62 -19.68 6.86
C LYS A 149 2.04 -21.08 6.75
N GLY A 150 2.83 -22.11 7.08
CA GLY A 150 2.36 -23.49 7.14
C GLY A 150 1.25 -23.70 8.18
N GLN A 151 1.40 -23.10 9.37
CA GLN A 151 0.36 -23.12 10.41
C GLN A 151 -0.90 -22.38 9.96
N LEU A 152 -0.77 -21.20 9.36
CA LEU A 152 -1.89 -20.41 8.86
C LEU A 152 -2.69 -21.17 7.80
N ALA A 153 -2.00 -21.83 6.86
CA ALA A 153 -2.63 -22.66 5.84
C ALA A 153 -3.38 -23.85 6.46
N ARG A 154 -2.79 -24.52 7.46
CA ARG A 154 -3.44 -25.62 8.18
C ARG A 154 -4.71 -25.16 8.90
N VAL A 155 -4.65 -24.07 9.66
CA VAL A 155 -5.83 -23.53 10.35
C VAL A 155 -6.91 -23.10 9.37
N ARG A 156 -6.53 -22.60 8.18
CA ARG A 156 -7.50 -22.27 7.13
C ARG A 156 -8.23 -23.50 6.59
N LEU A 157 -7.53 -24.62 6.41
CA LEU A 157 -8.16 -25.89 6.01
C LEU A 157 -9.10 -26.40 7.10
N GLU A 158 -8.65 -26.43 8.36
CA GLU A 158 -9.48 -26.85 9.50
C GLU A 158 -10.75 -25.99 9.66
N LEU A 159 -10.65 -24.69 9.37
CA LEU A 159 -11.79 -23.78 9.37
C LEU A 159 -12.78 -24.11 8.24
N LEU A 160 -12.29 -24.36 7.02
CA LEU A 160 -13.14 -24.77 5.90
C LEU A 160 -13.83 -26.10 6.17
N GLU A 161 -13.12 -27.09 6.72
CA GLU A 161 -13.69 -28.37 7.13
C GLU A 161 -14.81 -28.18 8.15
N ALA A 162 -14.59 -27.36 9.19
CA ALA A 162 -15.59 -27.05 10.21
C ALA A 162 -16.81 -26.29 9.65
N GLU A 163 -16.62 -25.43 8.64
CA GLU A 163 -17.72 -24.75 7.94
C GLU A 163 -18.60 -25.71 7.13
N THR A 164 -18.03 -26.78 6.60
CA THR A 164 -18.73 -27.80 5.78
C THR A 164 -19.31 -28.97 6.57
N ALA A 165 -19.00 -29.08 7.87
CA ALA A 165 -19.45 -30.21 8.70
C ALA A 165 -20.93 -30.10 9.10
N GLU A 166 -21.62 -31.25 9.13
CA GLU A 166 -22.99 -31.39 9.64
C GLU A 166 -23.00 -32.36 10.84
N PRO A 167 -23.45 -31.93 12.04
CA PRO A 167 -23.99 -30.60 12.36
C PRO A 167 -22.91 -29.52 12.47
N ARG A 168 -23.28 -28.28 12.14
CA ARG A 168 -22.38 -27.12 12.17
C ARG A 168 -22.10 -26.67 13.60
N ASP A 169 -20.87 -26.83 14.06
CA ASP A 169 -20.42 -26.34 15.37
C ASP A 169 -19.93 -24.88 15.27
N HIS A 170 -20.81 -23.94 15.58
CA HIS A 170 -20.50 -22.50 15.55
C HIS A 170 -19.38 -22.09 16.52
N VAL A 171 -19.23 -22.77 17.66
CA VAL A 171 -18.20 -22.42 18.66
C VAL A 171 -16.82 -22.82 18.15
N LEU A 172 -16.72 -24.00 17.52
CA LEU A 172 -15.49 -24.44 16.87
C LEU A 172 -15.08 -23.50 15.75
N ILE A 173 -16.02 -23.10 14.88
CA ILE A 173 -15.77 -22.16 13.78
C ILE A 173 -15.23 -20.83 14.32
N GLU A 174 -15.88 -20.22 15.31
CA GLU A 174 -15.43 -18.94 15.87
C GLU A 174 -14.02 -19.04 16.49
N SER A 175 -13.73 -20.16 17.17
CA SER A 175 -12.41 -20.44 17.74
C SER A 175 -11.33 -20.54 16.66
N LYS A 176 -11.62 -21.25 15.56
CA LYS A 176 -10.70 -21.37 14.41
C LYS A 176 -10.50 -20.03 13.69
N GLU A 177 -11.56 -19.24 13.50
CA GLU A 177 -11.47 -17.89 12.92
C GLU A 177 -10.61 -16.94 13.76
N ARG A 178 -10.74 -17.02 15.09
CA ARG A 178 -9.91 -16.23 16.02
C ARG A 178 -8.45 -16.60 15.87
N LYS A 179 -8.12 -17.89 15.94
CA LYS A 179 -6.75 -18.40 15.76
C LYS A 179 -6.18 -18.04 14.39
N TRP A 180 -6.99 -18.11 13.34
CA TRP A 180 -6.56 -17.71 11.99
C TRP A 180 -6.19 -16.22 11.92
N ARG A 181 -6.98 -15.33 12.55
CA ARG A 181 -6.68 -13.89 12.61
C ARG A 181 -5.41 -13.57 13.40
N GLU A 182 -5.19 -14.28 14.51
CA GLU A 182 -3.97 -14.16 15.32
C GLU A 182 -2.74 -14.55 14.50
N LEU A 183 -2.72 -15.76 13.92
CA LEU A 183 -1.62 -16.22 13.07
C LEU A 183 -1.38 -15.32 11.85
N ARG A 184 -2.44 -14.78 11.25
CA ARG A 184 -2.30 -13.83 10.15
C ARG A 184 -1.56 -12.56 10.59
N THR A 185 -1.89 -12.03 11.76
CA THR A 185 -1.22 -10.85 12.32
C THR A 185 0.26 -11.16 12.58
N GLU A 186 0.57 -12.32 13.16
CA GLU A 186 1.96 -12.76 13.38
C GLU A 186 2.75 -12.93 12.08
N VAL A 187 2.13 -13.48 11.02
CA VAL A 187 2.75 -13.57 9.69
C VAL A 187 3.05 -12.17 9.14
N GLU A 188 2.08 -11.24 9.20
CA GLU A 188 2.26 -9.87 8.73
C GLU A 188 3.39 -9.15 9.48
N GLU A 189 3.50 -9.34 10.80
CA GLU A 189 4.59 -8.80 11.61
C GLU A 189 5.96 -9.41 11.27
N ALA A 190 6.02 -10.72 11.08
CA ALA A 190 7.23 -11.43 10.68
C ALA A 190 7.71 -11.02 9.27
N GLU A 191 6.79 -10.86 8.32
CA GLU A 191 7.09 -10.35 6.98
C GLU A 191 7.64 -8.93 7.03
N ALA A 192 7.02 -8.05 7.83
CA ALA A 192 7.51 -6.69 8.02
C ALA A 192 8.90 -6.65 8.65
N ALA A 193 9.19 -7.55 9.59
CA ALA A 193 10.52 -7.68 10.21
C ALA A 193 11.59 -8.14 9.21
N ILE A 194 11.30 -9.19 8.43
CA ILE A 194 12.21 -9.71 7.38
C ILE A 194 12.43 -8.63 6.31
N PHE A 195 11.38 -7.92 5.91
CA PHE A 195 11.48 -6.82 4.96
C PHE A 195 12.43 -5.72 5.48
N LYS A 196 12.27 -5.28 6.73
CA LYS A 196 13.17 -4.29 7.35
C LYS A 196 14.60 -4.80 7.40
N LEU A 197 14.82 -6.07 7.77
CA LEU A 197 16.15 -6.66 7.83
C LEU A 197 16.82 -6.71 6.45
N ARG A 198 16.09 -7.17 5.43
CA ARG A 198 16.60 -7.22 4.04
C ARG A 198 16.86 -5.82 3.48
N LYS A 199 16.03 -4.83 3.84
CA LYS A 199 16.25 -3.42 3.50
C LYS A 199 17.54 -2.89 4.14
N MET A 200 17.76 -3.14 5.43
CA MET A 200 18.99 -2.71 6.13
C MET A 200 20.25 -3.37 5.55
N GLN A 201 20.14 -4.59 5.04
CA GLN A 201 21.25 -5.30 4.40
C GLN A 201 21.50 -4.89 2.94
N GLY A 202 20.71 -3.96 2.39
CA GLY A 202 20.80 -3.58 0.98
C GLY A 202 20.45 -4.71 0.01
N LYS A 203 19.82 -5.79 0.49
CA LYS A 203 19.35 -6.91 -0.34
C LYS A 203 18.01 -6.64 -0.99
N LEU A 204 17.27 -5.66 -0.48
CA LEU A 204 16.03 -5.23 -1.10
C LEU A 204 16.33 -4.24 -2.21
N VAL A 205 15.97 -4.60 -3.44
CA VAL A 205 16.00 -3.66 -4.56
C VAL A 205 14.78 -2.77 -4.44
N ASP A 206 14.99 -1.46 -4.49
CA ASP A 206 13.89 -0.51 -4.48
C ASP A 206 13.04 -0.67 -5.74
N LEU A 207 11.71 -0.68 -5.60
CA LEU A 207 10.81 -0.84 -6.73
C LEU A 207 11.02 0.28 -7.75
N GLU A 208 11.22 1.52 -7.28
CA GLU A 208 11.51 2.66 -8.15
C GLU A 208 12.84 2.46 -8.91
N ALA A 209 13.84 1.85 -8.27
CA ALA A 209 15.10 1.55 -8.93
C ALA A 209 14.95 0.40 -9.96
N VAL A 210 14.15 -0.63 -9.65
CA VAL A 210 13.80 -1.68 -10.62
C VAL A 210 13.07 -1.07 -11.80
N GLU A 211 12.05 -0.24 -11.56
CA GLU A 211 11.27 0.41 -12.61
C GLU A 211 12.16 1.32 -13.46
N ALA A 212 12.99 2.15 -12.85
CA ALA A 212 13.94 3.00 -13.56
C ALA A 212 14.95 2.20 -14.42
N ALA A 213 15.36 1.01 -13.95
CA ALA A 213 16.24 0.13 -14.71
C ALA A 213 15.50 -0.65 -15.82
N LEU A 214 14.25 -1.04 -15.59
CA LEU A 214 13.46 -1.89 -16.48
C LEU A 214 12.72 -1.07 -17.56
N MET A 215 12.42 0.20 -17.31
CA MET A 215 11.70 1.05 -18.25
C MET A 215 12.46 1.28 -19.56
N PRO A 216 13.76 1.66 -19.57
CA PRO A 216 14.54 1.77 -20.81
C PRO A 216 14.61 0.45 -21.58
N LEU A 217 14.68 -0.66 -20.83
CA LEU A 217 14.67 -2.00 -21.37
C LEU A 217 13.35 -2.29 -22.11
N LEU A 218 12.20 -2.05 -21.48
CA LEU A 218 10.90 -2.22 -22.12
C LEU A 218 10.70 -1.28 -23.31
N SER A 219 11.16 -0.03 -23.21
CA SER A 219 11.12 0.93 -24.32
C SER A 219 11.86 0.40 -25.55
N ASN A 220 13.06 -0.15 -25.38
CA ASN A 220 13.82 -0.75 -26.48
C ASN A 220 13.09 -1.91 -27.15
N VAL A 221 12.39 -2.75 -26.38
CA VAL A 221 11.56 -3.84 -26.93
C VAL A 221 10.41 -3.29 -27.75
N VAL A 222 9.69 -2.29 -27.21
CA VAL A 222 8.57 -1.65 -27.90
C VAL A 222 9.03 -1.01 -29.21
N ASP A 223 10.17 -0.33 -29.19
CA ASP A 223 10.73 0.32 -30.38
C ASP A 223 11.22 -0.71 -31.41
N ALA A 224 11.83 -1.82 -30.98
CA ALA A 224 12.19 -2.93 -31.87
C ALA A 224 10.95 -3.56 -32.53
N VAL A 225 9.87 -3.80 -31.79
CA VAL A 225 8.60 -4.32 -32.33
C VAL A 225 7.98 -3.35 -33.33
N ARG A 226 7.97 -2.05 -33.02
CA ARG A 226 7.47 -1.00 -33.93
C ARG A 226 8.31 -0.90 -35.21
N SER A 227 9.63 -0.95 -35.08
CA SER A 227 10.56 -0.97 -36.21
C SER A 227 10.31 -2.18 -37.11
N THR A 228 10.19 -3.36 -36.51
CA THR A 228 9.90 -4.62 -37.22
C THR A 228 8.58 -4.54 -37.96
N TYR A 229 7.50 -4.10 -37.30
CA TYR A 229 6.21 -3.92 -37.94
C TYR A 229 6.30 -2.96 -39.13
N THR A 230 6.99 -1.83 -38.97
CA THR A 230 7.16 -0.83 -40.04
C THR A 230 7.94 -1.38 -41.22
N ARG A 231 8.98 -2.18 -40.97
CA ARG A 231 9.81 -2.85 -42.00
C ARG A 231 9.06 -3.94 -42.74
N VAL A 232 8.26 -4.74 -42.03
CA VAL A 232 7.62 -5.96 -42.54
C VAL A 232 6.26 -5.68 -43.18
N ARG A 233 5.55 -4.63 -42.75
CA ARG A 233 4.20 -4.28 -43.23
C ARG A 233 4.09 -4.15 -44.76
N PRO A 234 5.01 -3.50 -45.49
CA PRO A 234 4.91 -3.42 -46.95
C PRO A 234 4.95 -4.81 -47.61
N SER A 235 5.87 -5.67 -47.16
CA SER A 235 6.01 -7.05 -47.67
C SER A 235 4.80 -7.91 -47.34
N LEU A 236 4.22 -7.76 -46.14
CA LEU A 236 2.98 -8.43 -45.76
C LEU A 236 1.79 -8.01 -46.65
N SER A 237 1.71 -6.73 -47.03
CA SER A 237 0.65 -6.24 -47.90
C SER A 237 0.78 -6.73 -49.34
N ALA A 238 2.00 -7.08 -49.78
CA ALA A 238 2.28 -7.63 -51.10
C ALA A 238 2.09 -9.16 -51.17
N ALA A 239 2.05 -9.86 -50.03
CA ALA A 239 1.95 -11.31 -49.97
C ALA A 239 0.55 -11.81 -50.35
N SER A 240 0.53 -12.85 -51.18
CA SER A 240 -0.67 -13.39 -51.83
C SER A 240 -1.32 -14.52 -51.03
N THR A 241 -0.54 -15.23 -50.22
CA THR A 241 -1.01 -16.35 -49.39
C THR A 241 -0.69 -16.13 -47.91
N ASP A 242 -1.43 -16.80 -47.03
CA ASP A 242 -1.20 -16.73 -45.59
C ASP A 242 0.14 -17.36 -45.19
N ALA A 243 0.58 -18.43 -45.88
CA ALA A 243 1.88 -19.06 -45.64
C ALA A 243 3.05 -18.10 -45.94
N GLU A 244 2.95 -17.30 -47.01
CA GLU A 244 3.93 -16.25 -47.31
C GLU A 244 3.95 -15.16 -46.23
N ARG A 245 2.77 -14.75 -45.74
CA ARG A 245 2.65 -13.75 -44.66
C ARG A 245 3.30 -14.23 -43.37
N GLU A 246 3.05 -15.47 -43.00
CA GLU A 246 3.64 -16.09 -41.81
C GLU A 246 5.16 -16.21 -41.95
N ALA A 247 5.68 -16.65 -43.09
CA ALA A 247 7.12 -16.75 -43.34
C ALA A 247 7.81 -15.37 -43.30
N ILE A 248 7.19 -14.34 -43.86
CA ILE A 248 7.66 -12.95 -43.83
C ILE A 248 7.67 -12.41 -42.39
N TRP A 249 6.60 -12.67 -41.63
CA TRP A 249 6.46 -12.25 -40.24
C TRP A 249 7.50 -12.90 -39.33
N ASN A 250 7.66 -14.22 -39.42
CA ASN A 250 8.62 -14.98 -38.61
C ASN A 250 10.05 -14.51 -38.87
N ARG A 251 10.45 -14.31 -40.14
CA ARG A 251 11.75 -13.74 -40.47
C ARG A 251 11.96 -12.34 -39.86
N GLY A 252 10.94 -11.50 -39.93
CA GLY A 252 10.98 -10.16 -39.34
C GLY A 252 11.17 -10.20 -37.83
N ILE A 253 10.48 -11.13 -37.14
CA ILE A 253 10.66 -11.39 -35.71
C ILE A 253 12.09 -11.84 -35.42
N ASP A 254 12.61 -12.83 -36.15
CA ASP A 254 13.95 -13.37 -35.94
C ASP A 254 15.02 -12.27 -36.05
N GLU A 255 14.94 -11.42 -37.09
CA GLU A 255 15.82 -10.27 -37.26
C GLU A 255 15.72 -9.28 -36.09
N ALA A 256 14.51 -9.01 -35.58
CA ALA A 256 14.29 -8.13 -34.44
C ALA A 256 14.93 -8.68 -33.15
N PHE A 257 14.79 -9.98 -32.92
CA PHE A 257 15.43 -10.66 -31.79
C PHE A 257 16.95 -10.64 -31.92
N GLU A 258 17.51 -10.85 -33.10
CA GLU A 258 18.94 -10.71 -33.34
C GLU A 258 19.45 -9.29 -33.07
N GLU A 259 18.68 -8.27 -33.47
CA GLU A 259 19.00 -6.86 -33.17
C GLU A 259 18.98 -6.59 -31.65
N LEU A 260 17.99 -7.09 -30.93
CA LEU A 260 17.92 -6.97 -29.46
C LEU A 260 19.11 -7.67 -28.79
N VAL A 261 19.46 -8.89 -29.21
CA VAL A 261 20.65 -9.60 -28.71
C VAL A 261 21.93 -8.83 -29.00
N ARG A 262 22.08 -8.29 -30.22
CA ARG A 262 23.25 -7.50 -30.63
C ARG A 262 23.35 -6.17 -29.86
N GLY A 263 22.21 -5.57 -29.51
CA GLY A 263 22.11 -4.39 -28.65
C GLY A 263 22.40 -4.65 -27.17
N GLY A 264 22.74 -5.89 -26.79
CA GLY A 264 23.03 -6.27 -25.41
C GLY A 264 21.78 -6.35 -24.51
N PHE A 265 20.59 -6.29 -25.10
CA PHE A 265 19.32 -6.37 -24.37
C PHE A 265 19.08 -7.78 -23.81
N LEU A 266 19.40 -8.80 -24.62
CA LEU A 266 19.32 -10.21 -24.24
C LEU A 266 20.73 -10.79 -24.21
N ASN A 267 21.14 -11.32 -23.06
CA ASN A 267 22.34 -12.16 -23.04
C ASN A 267 22.04 -13.46 -23.81
N ARG A 268 22.95 -13.85 -24.69
CA ARG A 268 22.81 -15.07 -25.51
C ARG A 268 22.66 -16.32 -24.64
N GLU A 269 23.18 -16.29 -23.42
CA GLU A 269 23.02 -17.36 -22.43
C GLU A 269 21.61 -17.43 -21.85
N THR A 270 20.95 -16.29 -21.59
CA THR A 270 19.55 -16.27 -21.13
C THR A 270 18.57 -16.81 -22.17
N MET A 271 18.87 -16.64 -23.46
CA MET A 271 18.05 -17.20 -24.55
C MET A 271 18.16 -18.74 -24.62
N LYS A 272 19.35 -19.30 -24.34
CA LYS A 272 19.57 -20.77 -24.35
C LYS A 272 18.83 -21.51 -23.24
N LEU A 273 18.47 -20.81 -22.16
CA LEU A 273 17.73 -21.39 -21.04
C LEU A 273 16.20 -21.42 -21.27
N ALA A 274 15.71 -20.64 -22.25
CA ALA A 274 14.28 -20.53 -22.56
C ALA A 274 13.83 -21.40 -23.74
N ALA A 275 14.78 -21.98 -24.49
CA ALA A 275 14.57 -22.87 -25.63
C ALA A 275 14.73 -24.34 -25.22
#